data_AF-A0A059F4L4-F1
#
_entry.id   AF-A0A059F4L4-F1
#
_cell.length_a   1.000
_cell.length_b   1.000
_cell.length_c   1.000
_cell.angle_alpha   90.00
_cell.angle_beta   90.00
_cell.angle_gamma   90.00
#
_symmetry.space_group_name_H-M   'P 1'
#
loop_
_entity.id
_entity.type
_entity.pdbx_description
1 polymer ?
#
loop_
_entity_poly.entity_id
_entity_poly.type
_entity_poly.pdbx_seq_one_letter_code
_entity_poly.pdbx_strand_id
1 'polypeptide(L)'
;VIKYLTEINILKRNLDCADCNFPCLFRRYTRSCEGYAWRCIYVKRRNYIKYRSIKAVLFFAGFNSSIKDIMRFIIRYSCFQQLYNIKETFDISDRTIDRIYEKLISLVPEPNFEKNKLVNMVSWYKSTKQC
;
A
#
# COMPACT_ATOMS: atom_id res chain seq x y z
N VAL A 1 -4.78 1.35 13.39
CA VAL A 1 -4.16 1.01 12.08
C VAL A 1 -2.79 1.64 11.94
N ILE A 2 -2.65 2.96 11.77
CA ILE A 2 -1.34 3.61 11.53
C ILE A 2 -0.30 3.26 12.61
N LYS A 3 -0.63 3.42 13.90
CA LYS A 3 0.27 3.08 15.02
C LYS A 3 0.78 1.64 14.92
N TYR A 4 -0.13 0.68 14.76
CA TYR A 4 0.21 -0.74 14.61
C TYR A 4 1.13 -0.99 13.40
N LEU A 5 0.81 -0.41 12.24
CA LEU A 5 1.63 -0.57 11.03
C LEU A 5 3.05 0.02 11.19
N THR A 6 3.20 1.07 11.99
CA THR A 6 4.51 1.62 12.36
C THR A 6 5.29 0.71 13.33
N GLU A 7 4.59 0.06 14.26
CA GLU A 7 5.19 -0.90 15.20
C GLU A 7 5.78 -2.10 14.46
N ILE A 8 5.04 -2.66 13.50
CA ILE A 8 5.48 -3.79 12.67
C ILE A 8 6.35 -3.38 11.46
N ASN A 9 6.86 -2.15 11.45
CA ASN A 9 7.76 -1.61 10.41
C ASN A 9 7.21 -1.61 8.97
N ILE A 10 5.89 -1.76 8.79
CA ILE A 10 5.26 -1.57 7.49
C ILE A 10 5.27 -0.10 7.10
N LEU A 11 4.97 0.80 8.06
CA LEU A 11 5.12 2.24 7.88
C LEU A 11 6.46 2.71 8.46
N LYS A 12 7.08 3.70 7.80
CA LYS A 12 8.30 4.33 8.31
C LYS A 12 8.07 4.95 9.69
N ARG A 13 8.99 4.70 10.62
CA ARG A 13 9.01 5.34 11.96
C ARG A 13 9.51 6.77 11.90
N ASN A 14 10.49 7.02 11.05
CA ASN A 14 11.11 8.32 10.84
C ASN A 14 11.23 8.60 9.32
N LEU A 15 11.19 9.87 8.95
CA LEU A 15 11.38 10.30 7.57
C LEU A 15 12.27 11.53 7.54
N ASP A 16 13.38 11.46 6.81
CA ASP A 16 14.19 12.65 6.53
C ASP A 16 13.65 13.36 5.29
N CYS A 17 13.70 14.69 5.32
CA CYS A 17 13.24 15.51 4.22
C CYS A 17 14.21 15.36 3.04
N ALA A 18 13.73 14.87 1.90
CA ALA A 18 14.54 14.67 0.69
C ALA A 18 15.31 15.92 0.22
N ASP A 19 14.85 17.14 0.59
CA ASP A 19 15.45 18.38 0.10
C ASP A 19 16.55 18.93 1.04
N CYS A 20 16.52 18.58 2.33
CA CYS A 20 17.41 19.18 3.33
C CYS A 20 18.00 18.19 4.33
N ASN A 21 17.64 16.92 4.23
CA ASN A 21 18.08 15.82 5.09
C ASN A 21 17.82 16.00 6.60
N PHE A 22 17.00 16.99 6.97
CA PHE A 22 16.53 17.14 8.35
C PHE A 22 15.33 16.23 8.63
N PRO A 23 15.19 15.75 9.87
CA PRO A 23 14.06 14.94 10.28
C PRO A 23 12.71 15.62 10.02
N CYS A 24 11.73 14.85 9.57
CA CYS A 24 10.33 15.28 9.50
C CYS A 24 9.58 14.84 10.75
N LEU A 25 8.69 15.69 11.24
CA LEU A 25 7.76 15.34 12.30
C LEU A 25 6.48 14.74 11.71
N PHE A 26 5.99 13.71 12.38
CA PHE A 26 4.66 13.17 12.15
C PHE A 26 3.62 14.12 12.75
N ARG A 27 2.74 14.68 11.92
CA ARG A 27 1.73 15.67 12.36
C ARG A 27 0.36 15.35 11.79
N ARG A 28 -0.68 15.78 12.51
CA ARG A 28 -2.05 15.77 11.98
C ARG A 28 -2.14 16.68 10.76
N TYR A 29 -2.83 16.21 9.73
CA TYR A 29 -3.05 16.92 8.49
C TYR A 29 -4.38 16.46 7.89
N THR A 30 -5.42 17.27 8.03
CA THR A 30 -6.80 16.91 7.66
C THR A 30 -7.03 16.73 6.17
N ARG A 31 -6.16 17.30 5.33
CA ARG A 31 -6.25 17.15 3.87
C ARG A 31 -5.66 15.84 3.35
N SER A 32 -5.01 15.03 4.19
CA SER A 32 -4.66 13.66 3.77
C SER A 32 -5.78 12.70 4.12
N CYS A 33 -5.96 11.68 3.27
CA CYS A 33 -6.91 10.59 3.51
C CYS A 33 -6.71 9.91 4.88
N GLU A 34 -5.47 9.88 5.38
CA GLU A 34 -5.12 9.26 6.65
C GLU A 34 -5.27 10.20 7.86
N GLY A 35 -5.48 11.49 7.64
CA GLY A 35 -5.49 12.52 8.69
C GLY A 35 -4.10 12.87 9.26
N TYR A 36 -3.04 12.30 8.70
CA TYR A 36 -1.64 12.53 9.09
C TYR A 36 -0.72 12.72 7.90
N ALA A 37 0.40 13.42 8.12
CA ALA A 37 1.46 13.61 7.15
C ALA A 37 2.80 13.91 7.83
N TRP A 38 3.88 13.74 7.09
CA TRP A 38 5.22 14.13 7.49
C TRP A 38 5.46 15.59 7.14
N ARG A 39 5.98 16.37 8.10
CA ARG A 39 6.33 17.78 7.90
C ARG A 39 7.78 18.02 8.29
N CYS A 40 8.55 18.62 7.37
CA CYS A 40 9.93 19.02 7.66
C CYS A 40 9.97 20.11 8.74
N ILE A 41 10.91 19.99 9.69
CA ILE A 41 11.07 20.96 10.79
C ILE A 41 11.93 22.17 10.44
N TYR A 42 12.71 22.09 9.37
CA TYR A 42 13.74 23.07 9.09
C TYR A 42 13.16 24.34 8.44
N VAL A 43 12.94 25.37 9.26
CA VAL A 43 12.22 26.61 8.91
C VAL A 43 12.89 27.42 7.79
N LYS A 44 14.22 27.35 7.63
CA LYS A 44 14.94 28.19 6.64
C LYS A 44 14.78 27.73 5.17
N ARG A 45 14.13 26.60 4.88
CA ARG A 45 13.92 26.09 3.51
C ARG A 45 12.50 26.36 3.03
N ARG A 46 12.30 26.93 1.84
CA ARG A 46 10.97 27.14 1.19
C ARG A 46 10.01 25.94 1.26
N ASN A 47 10.52 24.71 1.40
CA ASN A 47 9.73 23.47 1.48
C ASN A 47 9.32 23.04 2.91
N TYR A 48 9.59 23.82 3.97
CA TYR A 48 9.18 23.50 5.36
C TYR A 48 7.65 23.40 5.56
N ILE A 49 6.90 23.92 4.59
CA ILE A 49 5.43 23.91 4.55
C ILE A 49 4.90 22.66 3.82
N LYS A 50 5.74 21.95 3.06
CA LYS A 50 5.29 20.82 2.24
C LYS A 50 5.03 19.60 3.13
N TYR A 51 3.78 19.19 3.16
CA TYR A 51 3.35 17.93 3.75
C TYR A 51 3.67 16.78 2.81
N ARG A 52 4.30 15.74 3.33
CA ARG A 52 4.58 14.50 2.59
C ARG A 52 3.66 13.40 3.09
N SER A 53 3.07 12.65 2.15
CA SER A 53 2.18 11.54 2.48
C SER A 53 2.90 10.48 3.32
N ILE A 54 2.20 9.90 4.28
CA ILE A 54 2.71 8.77 5.07
C ILE A 54 2.91 7.52 4.20
N LYS A 55 2.28 7.49 3.03
CA LYS A 55 2.36 6.42 2.02
C LYS A 55 3.57 6.53 1.10
N ALA A 56 4.30 7.65 1.11
CA ALA A 56 5.17 8.07 0.01
C ALA A 56 6.35 7.13 -0.33
N VAL A 57 6.70 6.16 0.52
CA VAL A 57 7.94 5.39 0.36
C VAL A 57 7.71 3.87 0.41
N LEU A 58 6.47 3.41 0.19
CA LEU A 58 6.07 2.03 0.47
C LEU A 58 5.07 1.51 -0.57
N PHE A 59 4.59 0.27 -0.37
CA PHE A 59 3.50 -0.33 -1.16
C PHE A 59 2.32 0.63 -1.35
N PHE A 60 1.98 1.42 -0.32
CA PHE A 60 0.85 2.36 -0.37
C PHE A 60 1.06 3.59 -1.27
N ALA A 61 2.27 3.83 -1.79
CA ALA A 61 2.59 5.01 -2.60
C ALA A 61 1.76 5.04 -3.90
N GLY A 62 1.21 6.21 -4.22
CA GLY A 62 0.43 6.43 -5.44
C GLY A 62 -1.05 6.03 -5.39
N PHE A 63 -1.52 5.52 -4.24
CA PHE A 63 -2.94 5.25 -4.01
C PHE A 63 -3.64 6.42 -3.31
N ASN A 64 -4.82 6.77 -3.81
CA ASN A 64 -5.70 7.76 -3.19
C ASN A 64 -6.53 7.15 -2.05
N SER A 65 -6.81 5.85 -2.09
CA SER A 65 -7.60 5.12 -1.09
C SER A 65 -6.88 4.97 0.23
N SER A 66 -7.64 4.83 1.32
CA SER A 66 -7.07 4.77 2.66
C SER A 66 -6.18 3.52 2.84
N ILE A 67 -5.20 3.60 3.73
CA ILE A 67 -4.38 2.44 4.10
C ILE A 67 -5.29 1.33 4.63
N LYS A 68 -6.34 1.68 5.38
CA LYS A 68 -7.32 0.72 5.90
C LYS A 68 -8.01 -0.07 4.78
N ASP A 69 -8.41 0.59 3.71
CA ASP A 69 -9.10 -0.06 2.59
C ASP A 69 -8.13 -0.93 1.79
N ILE A 70 -6.92 -0.43 1.53
CA ILE A 70 -5.89 -1.22 0.86
C ILE A 70 -5.57 -2.49 1.69
N MET A 71 -5.44 -2.37 3.02
CA MET A 71 -5.19 -3.52 3.90
C MET A 71 -6.36 -4.51 3.92
N ARG A 72 -7.60 -4.02 3.94
CA ARG A 72 -8.80 -4.88 3.87
C ARG A 72 -8.85 -5.66 2.55
N PHE A 73 -8.48 -5.03 1.43
CA PHE A 73 -8.36 -5.73 0.16
C PHE A 73 -7.31 -6.83 0.24
N ILE A 74 -6.10 -6.51 0.72
CA ILE A 74 -5.00 -7.49 0.86
C ILE A 74 -5.45 -8.68 1.72
N ILE A 75 -6.09 -8.43 2.86
CA ILE A 75 -6.57 -9.50 3.76
C ILE A 75 -7.59 -10.40 3.04
N ARG A 76 -8.58 -9.82 2.36
CA ARG A 76 -9.60 -10.59 1.64
C ARG A 76 -8.98 -11.44 0.54
N TYR A 77 -8.07 -10.86 -0.22
CA TYR A 77 -7.33 -11.56 -1.27
C TYR A 77 -6.48 -12.71 -0.69
N SER A 78 -5.76 -12.47 0.41
CA SER A 78 -4.98 -13.49 1.11
C SER A 78 -5.82 -14.62 1.70
N CYS A 79 -7.11 -14.37 1.97
CA CYS A 79 -8.08 -15.39 2.35
C CYS A 79 -8.70 -16.13 1.15
N PHE A 80 -8.07 -16.05 -0.04
CA PHE A 80 -8.50 -16.72 -1.27
C PHE A 80 -9.89 -16.31 -1.77
N GLN A 81 -10.37 -15.12 -1.39
CA GLN A 81 -11.58 -14.58 -2.01
C GLN A 81 -11.30 -14.22 -3.47
N GLN A 82 -12.22 -14.61 -4.36
CA GLN A 82 -12.11 -14.30 -5.79
C GLN A 82 -12.22 -12.79 -6.01
N LEU A 83 -11.47 -12.25 -6.98
CA LEU A 83 -11.41 -10.81 -7.25
C LEU A 83 -12.79 -10.22 -7.56
N TYR A 84 -13.64 -10.95 -8.28
CA TYR A 84 -15.01 -10.52 -8.59
C TYR A 84 -15.85 -10.32 -7.31
N ASN A 85 -15.79 -11.26 -6.37
CA ASN A 85 -16.49 -11.16 -5.07
C ASN A 85 -15.98 -9.98 -4.25
N ILE A 86 -14.67 -9.71 -4.33
CA ILE A 86 -14.11 -8.56 -3.65
C ILE A 86 -14.68 -7.29 -4.27
N LYS A 87 -14.62 -7.12 -5.60
CA LYS A 87 -15.18 -5.95 -6.31
C LYS A 87 -16.63 -5.67 -5.95
N GLU A 88 -17.47 -6.71 -5.93
CA GLU A 88 -18.90 -6.57 -5.61
C GLU A 88 -19.16 -6.13 -4.16
N THR A 89 -18.30 -6.54 -3.22
CA THR A 89 -18.53 -6.31 -1.77
C THR A 89 -17.69 -5.19 -1.17
N PHE A 90 -16.81 -4.56 -1.95
CA PHE A 90 -15.88 -3.56 -1.46
C PHE A 90 -16.31 -2.16 -1.87
N ASP A 91 -16.39 -1.26 -0.90
CA ASP A 91 -16.83 0.13 -1.11
C ASP A 91 -15.70 1.03 -1.65
N ILE A 92 -14.97 0.56 -2.68
CA ILE A 92 -14.01 1.34 -3.46
C ILE A 92 -14.16 1.00 -4.94
N SER A 93 -13.86 1.94 -5.82
CA SER A 93 -13.96 1.73 -7.27
C SER A 93 -13.16 0.50 -7.75
N ASP A 94 -13.71 -0.27 -8.68
CA ASP A 94 -13.03 -1.40 -9.34
C ASP A 94 -11.65 -1.02 -9.87
N ARG A 95 -11.53 0.16 -10.51
CA ARG A 95 -10.24 0.67 -11.00
C ARG A 95 -9.17 0.77 -9.91
N THR A 96 -9.58 1.11 -8.69
CA THR A 96 -8.65 1.17 -7.55
C THR A 96 -8.29 -0.25 -7.10
N ILE A 97 -9.27 -1.16 -7.03
CA ILE A 97 -9.05 -2.57 -6.72
C ILE A 97 -8.03 -3.17 -7.69
N ASP A 98 -8.21 -2.95 -8.99
CA ASP A 98 -7.32 -3.45 -10.03
C ASP A 98 -5.89 -2.92 -9.85
N ARG A 99 -5.72 -1.62 -9.59
CA ARG A 99 -4.39 -1.05 -9.31
C ARG A 99 -3.74 -1.63 -8.05
N ILE A 100 -4.52 -1.95 -7.02
CA ILE A 100 -3.98 -2.60 -5.80
C ILE A 100 -3.58 -4.02 -6.13
N TYR A 101 -4.41 -4.75 -6.88
CA TYR A 101 -4.17 -6.12 -7.32
C TYR A 101 -2.91 -6.23 -8.19
N GLU A 102 -2.79 -5.43 -9.24
CA GLU A 102 -1.62 -5.38 -10.13
C GLU A 102 -0.34 -5.14 -9.34
N LYS A 103 -0.36 -4.15 -8.44
CA LYS A 103 0.81 -3.84 -7.61
C LYS A 103 1.13 -4.98 -6.65
N LEU A 104 0.12 -5.66 -6.11
CA LEU A 104 0.31 -6.81 -5.23
C LEU A 104 0.94 -7.99 -5.98
N ILE A 105 0.39 -8.38 -7.13
CA ILE A 105 0.90 -9.49 -7.96
C ILE A 105 2.32 -9.22 -8.44
N SER A 106 2.64 -7.96 -8.79
CA SER A 106 4.01 -7.59 -9.19
C SER A 106 5.09 -7.86 -8.13
N LEU A 107 4.69 -7.99 -6.86
CA LEU A 107 5.58 -8.30 -5.74
C LEU A 107 5.63 -9.79 -5.40
N VAL A 108 4.69 -10.59 -5.94
CA VAL A 108 4.68 -12.03 -5.74
C VAL A 108 5.68 -12.65 -6.72
N PRO A 109 6.70 -13.38 -6.25
CA PRO A 109 7.67 -14.01 -7.15
C PRO A 109 6.96 -15.03 -8.04
N GLU A 110 7.49 -15.23 -9.26
CA GLU A 110 6.96 -16.28 -10.11
C GLU A 110 7.09 -17.64 -9.41
N PRO A 111 6.01 -18.42 -9.32
CA PRO A 111 6.08 -19.72 -8.68
C PRO A 111 7.04 -20.63 -9.43
N ASN A 112 8.13 -21.02 -8.77
CA ASN A 112 9.03 -22.05 -9.30
C ASN A 112 8.36 -23.43 -9.15
N PHE A 113 7.88 -23.96 -10.27
CA PHE A 113 7.21 -25.26 -10.35
C PHE A 113 8.16 -26.44 -10.56
N GLU A 114 9.47 -26.24 -10.63
CA GLU A 114 10.46 -27.30 -10.89
C GLU A 114 10.38 -28.47 -9.89
N LYS A 115 9.87 -28.21 -8.68
CA LYS A 115 9.75 -29.21 -7.60
C LYS A 115 8.32 -29.62 -7.23
N ASN A 116 7.28 -29.02 -7.83
CA ASN A 116 5.89 -29.27 -7.42
C ASN A 116 5.13 -30.18 -8.40
N LYS A 117 4.98 -31.45 -8.01
CA LYS A 117 4.02 -32.44 -8.58
C LYS A 117 2.54 -32.10 -8.27
N LEU A 118 2.17 -30.83 -8.13
CA LEU A 118 0.82 -30.42 -7.76
C LEU A 118 0.18 -29.59 -8.87
N VAL A 119 -0.62 -30.27 -9.69
CA VAL A 119 -1.38 -29.77 -10.85
C VAL A 119 -2.32 -28.58 -10.48
N ASN A 120 -2.68 -28.42 -9.21
CA ASN A 120 -3.64 -27.41 -8.77
C ASN A 120 -3.09 -25.97 -8.66
N MET A 121 -1.81 -25.76 -8.34
CA MET A 121 -1.26 -24.39 -8.24
C MET A 121 -1.05 -23.74 -9.62
N VAL A 122 -0.75 -24.55 -10.64
CA VAL A 122 -0.57 -24.07 -12.02
C VAL A 122 -1.90 -23.60 -12.60
N SER A 123 -3.01 -24.27 -12.26
CA SER A 123 -4.36 -23.88 -12.70
C SER A 123 -4.78 -22.52 -12.16
N TRP A 124 -4.51 -22.25 -10.87
CA TRP A 124 -4.81 -20.95 -10.25
C TRP A 124 -3.97 -19.79 -10.80
N TYR A 125 -2.66 -20.01 -11.03
CA TYR A 125 -1.81 -18.98 -11.64
C TYR A 125 -2.22 -18.64 -13.08
N LYS A 126 -2.67 -19.64 -13.85
CA LYS A 126 -3.18 -19.41 -15.22
C LYS A 126 -4.54 -18.70 -15.22
N SER A 127 -5.42 -19.04 -14.28
CA SER A 127 -6.73 -18.40 -14.15
C SER A 127 -6.67 -16.95 -13.65
N THR A 128 -5.63 -16.56 -12.92
CA THR A 128 -5.46 -15.20 -12.37
C THR A 128 -4.79 -14.23 -13.35
N LYS A 129 -4.09 -14.71 -14.38
CA LYS A 129 -3.52 -13.88 -15.47
C LYS A 129 -4.45 -13.68 -16.68
N GLN A 130 -5.65 -14.27 -16.68
CA GLN A 130 -6.58 -14.24 -17.82
C GLN A 130 -7.83 -13.36 -17.62
N CYS A 131 -7.90 -12.59 -16.52
CA CYS A 131 -8.94 -11.59 -16.29
C CYS A 131 -8.39 -10.18 -16.42
#